data_AF-A0A8G1W0U7-F1
#
_entry.id   AF-A0A8G1W0U7-F1
#
_cell.length_a   1.000
_cell.length_b   1.000
_cell.length_c   1.000
_cell.angle_alpha   90.00
_cell.angle_beta   90.00
_cell.angle_gamma   90.00
#
_symmetry.space_group_name_H-M   'P 1'
#
loop_
_entity.id
_entity.type
_entity.pdbx_description
1 polymer ?
#
loop_
_entity_poly.entity_id
_entity_poly.type
_entity_poly.pdbx_seq_one_letter_code
_entity_poly.pdbx_strand_id
1 'polypeptide(L)'
;MELAPTSQETTCSRSGVDVTDTENVVVARNTNGPEFELQLVDSSTTSLMRHSDTNEHFPDGGLRSWLVVLGSSLLVLASYGLMNSVGVLQSHLETHQLASYTSSTVGWVPGLYMFMMLAGGVFVGPLFDTYGPKALVIAGSTIYVVALFLTAECTQYWQFILSFGIMAGIGSALVSTVALACVPHWFQARIGMAMGTALVGAGLGGVVFPFLLKASFARFGFRWGMRILAFVILAACGMGSFLVKSRLPKGDKLKTAIDARCFKDSRFSLLTVGIWFLELETFALLGLFPTYVVALGFSVNTSVNLLVVLNICSVIGRLVAGRVGDMYGRLNTLLVLVSFGILAIFIILYPFSHSMTALYFFSALYGLSSGSFLSLAPVCIRQVSPAKEIGMRFGTCYALVSFA
;
A
#
# COMPACT_ATOMS: atom_id res chain seq x y z
N MET A 1 -6.99 -45.28 -72.40
CA MET A 1 -7.03 -46.54 -71.61
C MET A 1 -6.94 -46.18 -70.13
N GLU A 2 -8.02 -45.75 -69.48
CA GLU A 2 -9.37 -46.38 -69.31
C GLU A 2 -9.34 -47.51 -68.26
N LEU A 3 -10.35 -47.71 -67.41
CA LEU A 3 -11.56 -46.93 -67.06
C LEU A 3 -12.07 -47.42 -65.68
N ALA A 4 -12.91 -46.63 -65.00
CA ALA A 4 -13.85 -47.10 -63.95
C ALA A 4 -15.24 -47.34 -64.62
N PRO A 5 -16.27 -48.00 -64.03
CA PRO A 5 -16.81 -47.88 -62.66
C PRO A 5 -16.87 -49.28 -61.95
N THR A 6 -17.71 -49.71 -60.98
CA THR A 6 -19.03 -49.28 -60.44
C THR A 6 -19.24 -49.51 -58.93
N SER A 7 -19.82 -48.48 -58.31
CA SER A 7 -20.80 -48.44 -57.20
C SER A 7 -21.60 -49.69 -56.79
N GLN A 8 -21.90 -49.78 -55.49
CA GLN A 8 -23.27 -50.00 -55.00
C GLN A 8 -23.50 -49.34 -53.63
N GLU A 9 -24.72 -48.86 -53.37
CA GLU A 9 -25.11 -48.13 -52.15
C GLU A 9 -25.97 -48.99 -51.21
N THR A 10 -26.01 -48.66 -49.91
CA THR A 10 -27.23 -48.86 -49.10
C THR A 10 -27.31 -47.81 -47.99
N THR A 11 -28.49 -47.23 -47.81
CA THR A 11 -28.84 -46.28 -46.72
C THR A 11 -29.26 -47.06 -45.46
N CYS A 12 -29.53 -46.52 -44.26
CA CYS A 12 -29.71 -45.16 -43.72
C CYS A 12 -29.41 -45.22 -42.19
N SER A 13 -29.45 -44.21 -41.31
CA SER A 13 -30.01 -42.84 -41.31
C SER A 13 -29.42 -42.01 -40.15
N ARG A 14 -29.99 -40.81 -39.90
CA ARG A 14 -29.88 -39.96 -38.69
C ARG A 14 -28.55 -39.22 -38.41
N SER A 15 -28.49 -38.03 -39.02
CA SER A 15 -28.30 -36.72 -38.37
C SER A 15 -27.10 -36.48 -37.43
N GLY A 16 -26.28 -35.46 -37.64
CA GLY A 16 -26.32 -34.42 -38.68
C GLY A 16 -25.77 -33.10 -38.18
N VAL A 17 -24.72 -32.60 -38.83
CA VAL A 17 -24.15 -31.26 -38.65
C VAL A 17 -23.73 -30.81 -40.04
N ASP A 18 -24.42 -29.82 -40.59
CA ASP A 18 -24.11 -29.29 -41.93
C ASP A 18 -22.85 -28.41 -41.89
N VAL A 19 -22.10 -28.40 -42.99
CA VAL A 19 -20.96 -27.52 -43.23
C VAL A 19 -21.15 -26.84 -44.58
N THR A 20 -21.22 -25.51 -44.55
CA THR A 20 -21.20 -24.61 -45.71
C THR A 20 -20.30 -23.41 -45.35
N ASP A 21 -19.52 -22.81 -46.25
CA ASP A 21 -19.21 -23.21 -47.63
C ASP A 21 -17.79 -22.73 -48.03
N THR A 22 -17.36 -23.02 -49.26
CA THR A 22 -16.07 -22.61 -49.84
C THR A 22 -15.87 -21.07 -49.89
N GLU A 23 -14.64 -20.52 -49.87
CA GLU A 23 -13.83 -20.32 -51.09
C GLU A 23 -12.39 -19.78 -50.90
N ASN A 24 -11.56 -19.98 -51.94
CA ASN A 24 -10.39 -19.18 -52.38
C ASN A 24 -9.12 -19.06 -51.48
N VAL A 25 -8.16 -19.96 -51.73
CA VAL A 25 -6.74 -19.79 -51.36
C VAL A 25 -5.97 -19.18 -52.53
N VAL A 26 -5.26 -18.05 -52.31
CA VAL A 26 -4.35 -17.44 -53.30
C VAL A 26 -2.91 -17.53 -52.78
N VAL A 27 -2.08 -18.37 -53.41
CA VAL A 27 -0.66 -18.55 -53.04
C VAL A 27 0.21 -17.51 -53.75
N ALA A 28 0.45 -16.37 -53.09
CA ALA A 28 1.40 -15.35 -53.56
C ALA A 28 2.85 -15.74 -53.22
N ARG A 29 3.52 -16.45 -54.14
CA ARG A 29 4.92 -16.87 -54.00
C ARG A 29 5.87 -15.76 -54.46
N ASN A 30 6.46 -15.01 -53.54
CA ASN A 30 7.51 -14.02 -53.86
C ASN A 30 8.91 -14.53 -53.48
N THR A 31 9.86 -14.38 -54.40
CA THR A 31 11.28 -14.74 -54.18
C THR A 31 12.10 -13.48 -53.86
N ASN A 32 13.02 -13.61 -52.90
CA ASN A 32 14.01 -12.61 -52.48
C ASN A 32 13.50 -11.54 -51.48
N GLY A 33 13.54 -11.89 -50.19
CA GLY A 33 13.36 -10.99 -49.05
C GLY A 33 13.53 -11.76 -47.73
N PRO A 34 13.90 -11.12 -46.61
CA PRO A 34 13.94 -11.78 -45.30
C PRO A 34 12.53 -12.13 -44.82
N GLU A 35 12.40 -13.25 -44.13
CA GLU A 35 11.10 -13.79 -43.71
C GLU A 35 10.42 -12.90 -42.65
N PHE A 36 9.12 -12.67 -42.84
CA PHE A 36 8.27 -11.99 -41.87
C PHE A 36 6.96 -12.77 -41.75
N GLU A 37 6.83 -13.59 -40.70
CA GLU A 37 5.62 -14.37 -40.45
C GLU A 37 4.43 -13.46 -40.12
N LEU A 38 3.56 -13.27 -41.12
CA LEU A 38 2.33 -12.51 -40.98
C LEU A 38 1.22 -13.42 -40.42
N GLN A 39 1.24 -13.65 -39.09
CA GLN A 39 0.16 -14.34 -38.40
C GLN A 39 -1.14 -13.53 -38.52
N LEU A 40 -2.08 -14.02 -39.32
CA LEU A 40 -3.43 -13.50 -39.41
C LEU A 40 -4.19 -13.85 -38.11
N VAL A 41 -4.43 -12.83 -37.28
CA VAL A 41 -5.25 -12.96 -36.07
C VAL A 41 -6.71 -13.09 -36.47
N ASP A 42 -7.33 -14.23 -36.18
CA ASP A 42 -8.76 -14.45 -36.37
C ASP A 42 -9.56 -13.49 -35.47
N SER A 43 -10.29 -12.57 -36.09
CA SER A 43 -11.01 -11.47 -35.44
C SER A 43 -12.16 -11.91 -34.53
N SER A 44 -12.53 -13.20 -34.51
CA SER A 44 -13.61 -13.74 -33.69
C SER A 44 -13.25 -13.90 -32.19
N THR A 45 -11.98 -14.03 -31.83
CA THR A 45 -11.55 -14.37 -30.45
C THR A 45 -10.97 -13.17 -29.68
N THR A 46 -11.58 -11.99 -29.82
CA THR A 46 -11.09 -10.73 -29.22
C THR A 46 -11.45 -10.59 -27.72
N SER A 47 -11.12 -11.61 -26.91
CA SER A 47 -11.46 -11.69 -25.48
C SER A 47 -10.23 -11.89 -24.57
N LEU A 48 -9.43 -10.82 -24.45
CA LEU A 48 -8.56 -10.54 -23.28
C LEU A 48 -7.44 -11.55 -22.94
N MET A 49 -6.85 -12.25 -23.91
CA MET A 49 -5.51 -12.85 -23.72
C MET A 49 -4.42 -11.76 -23.69
N ARG A 50 -4.29 -11.11 -22.53
CA ARG A 50 -3.20 -10.17 -22.20
C ARG A 50 -1.90 -10.96 -22.04
N HIS A 51 -1.11 -11.04 -23.10
CA HIS A 51 0.20 -11.73 -23.14
C HIS A 51 1.00 -11.60 -21.84
N SER A 52 1.13 -12.70 -21.11
CA SER A 52 1.92 -12.80 -19.89
C SER A 52 3.35 -13.24 -20.23
N ASP A 53 4.05 -12.42 -21.02
CA ASP A 53 5.37 -12.73 -21.57
C ASP A 53 6.49 -12.63 -20.52
N THR A 54 6.46 -13.54 -19.54
CA THR A 54 7.61 -14.04 -18.77
C THR A 54 7.17 -15.18 -17.85
N ASN A 55 7.85 -16.33 -17.92
CA ASN A 55 7.65 -17.46 -16.99
C ASN A 55 8.28 -17.19 -15.60
N GLU A 56 7.93 -16.06 -14.97
CA GLU A 56 8.27 -15.80 -13.56
C GLU A 56 7.39 -16.67 -12.65
N HIS A 57 7.80 -17.92 -12.39
CA HIS A 57 7.11 -18.81 -11.45
C HIS A 57 7.09 -18.18 -10.04
N PHE A 58 5.96 -17.63 -9.58
CA PHE A 58 5.83 -17.15 -8.20
C PHE A 58 5.68 -18.33 -7.21
N PRO A 59 6.25 -18.26 -6.00
CA PRO A 59 6.10 -19.32 -5.00
C PRO A 59 4.74 -19.27 -4.27
N ASP A 60 4.08 -18.11 -4.19
CA ASP A 60 2.73 -17.87 -3.61
C ASP A 60 2.47 -18.53 -2.22
N GLY A 61 3.54 -18.79 -1.47
CA GLY A 61 3.54 -19.51 -0.21
C GLY A 61 4.93 -20.02 0.20
N GLY A 62 4.96 -20.96 1.15
CA GLY A 62 6.19 -21.50 1.74
C GLY A 62 6.83 -20.61 2.82
N LEU A 63 7.64 -21.20 3.70
CA LEU A 63 8.19 -20.53 4.89
C LEU A 63 8.93 -19.22 4.57
N ARG A 64 9.73 -19.19 3.48
CA ARG A 64 10.56 -18.02 3.13
C ARG A 64 9.75 -16.79 2.72
N SER A 65 8.62 -16.96 2.02
CA SER A 65 7.79 -15.82 1.60
C SER A 65 7.03 -15.22 2.79
N TRP A 66 6.52 -16.07 3.69
CA TRP A 66 5.88 -15.63 4.94
C TRP A 66 6.87 -14.99 5.92
N LEU A 67 8.13 -15.42 5.96
CA LEU A 67 9.19 -14.72 6.70
C LEU A 67 9.49 -13.33 6.11
N VAL A 68 9.44 -13.16 4.77
CA VAL A 68 9.54 -11.82 4.15
C VAL A 68 8.32 -10.96 4.48
N VAL A 69 7.10 -11.52 4.47
CA VAL A 69 5.88 -10.79 4.92
C VAL A 69 5.99 -10.35 6.38
N LEU A 70 6.47 -11.22 7.27
CA LEU A 70 6.73 -10.87 8.68
C LEU A 70 7.79 -9.77 8.80
N GLY A 71 8.89 -9.88 8.04
CA GLY A 71 9.94 -8.85 7.98
C GLY A 71 9.40 -7.50 7.53
N SER A 72 8.65 -7.46 6.42
CA SER A 72 7.96 -6.27 5.96
C SER A 72 6.96 -5.75 6.98
N SER A 73 6.25 -6.62 7.72
CA SER A 73 5.31 -6.20 8.76
C SER A 73 5.99 -5.49 9.92
N LEU A 74 7.20 -5.91 10.33
CA LEU A 74 7.99 -5.22 11.35
C LEU A 74 8.50 -3.85 10.89
N LEU A 75 8.91 -3.73 9.62
CA LEU A 75 9.31 -2.45 9.01
C LEU A 75 8.12 -1.48 8.86
N VAL A 76 6.95 -1.99 8.50
CA VAL A 76 5.70 -1.24 8.40
C VAL A 76 5.15 -0.87 9.79
N LEU A 77 5.35 -1.73 10.80
CA LEU A 77 5.05 -1.42 12.20
C LEU A 77 5.90 -0.26 12.72
N ALA A 78 7.19 -0.22 12.38
CA ALA A 78 8.04 0.90 12.75
C ALA A 78 7.59 2.22 12.07
N SER A 79 7.42 2.21 10.74
CA SER A 79 7.16 3.40 9.92
C SER A 79 5.72 3.91 9.98
N TYR A 80 4.77 3.12 9.44
CA TYR A 80 3.34 3.45 9.44
C TYR A 80 2.74 3.41 10.86
N GLY A 81 3.25 2.56 11.76
CA GLY A 81 2.80 2.57 13.15
C GLY A 81 3.08 3.88 13.86
N LEU A 82 4.27 4.48 13.65
CA LEU A 82 4.58 5.80 14.22
C LEU A 82 3.77 6.90 13.53
N MET A 83 3.57 6.81 12.21
CA MET A 83 2.72 7.72 11.44
C MET A 83 1.28 7.77 12.00
N ASN A 84 0.67 6.61 12.29
CA ASN A 84 -0.64 6.50 12.93
C ASN A 84 -0.68 7.03 14.39
N SER A 85 0.47 7.38 14.96
CA SER A 85 0.64 7.76 16.38
C SER A 85 1.11 9.21 16.57
N VAL A 86 1.44 9.95 15.50
CA VAL A 86 2.08 11.28 15.62
C VAL A 86 1.22 12.32 16.34
N GLY A 87 -0.10 12.18 16.37
CA GLY A 87 -0.98 13.06 17.14
C GLY A 87 -0.69 13.05 18.65
N VAL A 88 -0.21 11.92 19.21
CA VAL A 88 0.24 11.83 20.61
C VAL A 88 1.52 12.61 20.83
N LEU A 89 2.45 12.57 19.86
CA LEU A 89 3.67 13.35 19.90
C LEU A 89 3.37 14.85 19.76
N GLN A 90 2.53 15.24 18.81
CA GLN A 90 2.09 16.62 18.61
C GLN A 90 1.43 17.19 19.87
N SER A 91 0.44 16.48 20.44
CA SER A 91 -0.25 16.92 21.66
C SER A 91 0.71 17.08 22.86
N HIS A 92 1.74 16.23 22.98
CA HIS A 92 2.77 16.39 24.00
C HIS A 92 3.69 17.60 23.73
N LEU A 93 4.07 17.84 22.47
CA LEU A 93 4.87 19.01 22.09
C LEU A 93 4.10 20.33 22.34
N GLU A 94 2.84 20.41 21.92
CA GLU A 94 1.95 21.57 22.14
C GLU A 94 1.71 21.89 23.63
N THR A 95 1.78 20.89 24.51
CA THR A 95 1.58 21.08 25.97
C THR A 95 2.87 21.28 26.76
N HIS A 96 4.05 21.05 26.16
CA HIS A 96 5.34 21.07 26.85
C HIS A 96 6.38 21.92 26.11
N GLN A 97 7.16 21.32 25.19
CA GLN A 97 8.34 21.96 24.60
C GLN A 97 8.00 23.14 23.68
N LEU A 98 6.83 23.11 23.03
CA LEU A 98 6.38 24.09 22.04
C LEU A 98 5.13 24.85 22.50
N ALA A 99 4.85 24.90 23.81
CA ALA A 99 3.64 25.52 24.37
C ALA A 99 3.49 27.04 24.11
N SER A 100 4.53 27.70 23.58
CA SER A 100 4.50 29.09 23.09
C SER A 100 4.03 29.25 21.64
N TYR A 101 3.78 28.14 20.91
CA TYR A 101 3.41 28.13 19.50
C TYR A 101 1.95 27.70 19.31
N THR A 102 1.34 28.12 18.20
CA THR A 102 0.00 27.66 17.82
C THR A 102 0.04 26.18 17.38
N SER A 103 -1.05 25.44 17.60
CA SER A 103 -1.19 24.06 17.10
C SER A 103 -0.99 23.95 15.58
N SER A 104 -1.37 24.99 14.82
CA SER A 104 -1.09 25.08 13.38
C SER A 104 0.40 25.21 13.05
N THR A 105 1.20 25.79 13.93
CA THR A 105 2.67 25.83 13.79
C THR A 105 3.28 24.48 14.20
N VAL A 106 2.86 23.90 15.33
CA VAL A 106 3.38 22.61 15.80
C VAL A 106 3.03 21.47 14.83
N GLY A 107 1.85 21.51 14.21
CA GLY A 107 1.39 20.55 13.20
C GLY A 107 2.27 20.42 11.95
N TRP A 108 3.12 21.42 11.64
CA TRP A 108 4.11 21.27 10.56
C TRP A 108 5.17 20.20 10.86
N VAL A 109 5.46 19.90 12.13
CA VAL A 109 6.43 18.85 12.51
C VAL A 109 5.94 17.44 12.08
N PRO A 110 4.75 16.96 12.49
CA PRO A 110 4.21 15.69 11.99
C PRO A 110 3.77 15.75 10.52
N GLY A 111 3.26 16.89 10.04
CA GLY A 111 2.88 17.05 8.63
C GLY A 111 4.07 16.87 7.68
N LEU A 112 5.23 17.47 8.00
CA LEU A 112 6.45 17.30 7.23
C LEU A 112 7.00 15.87 7.32
N TYR A 113 6.83 15.19 8.46
CA TYR A 113 7.15 13.76 8.60
C TYR A 113 6.31 12.89 7.65
N MET A 114 4.98 13.09 7.61
CA MET A 114 4.10 12.37 6.68
C MET A 114 4.44 12.69 5.22
N PHE A 115 4.59 13.97 4.89
CA PHE A 115 4.99 14.41 3.55
C PHE A 115 6.27 13.71 3.09
N MET A 116 7.35 13.78 3.89
CA MET A 116 8.64 13.18 3.54
C MET A 116 8.59 11.65 3.49
N MET A 117 7.78 11.01 4.36
CA MET A 117 7.56 9.57 4.36
C MET A 117 6.86 9.07 3.08
N LEU A 118 5.86 9.81 2.59
CA LEU A 118 5.07 9.43 1.39
C LEU A 118 5.76 9.89 0.09
N ALA A 119 6.18 11.16 0.02
CA ALA A 119 6.87 11.73 -1.14
C ALA A 119 8.22 11.04 -1.40
N GLY A 120 8.96 10.71 -0.34
CA GLY A 120 10.26 10.05 -0.45
C GLY A 120 10.21 8.72 -1.22
N GLY A 121 9.08 8.01 -1.19
CA GLY A 121 8.89 6.74 -1.89
C GLY A 121 9.17 6.79 -3.39
N VAL A 122 9.00 7.95 -4.05
CA VAL A 122 9.30 8.12 -5.48
C VAL A 122 10.78 8.03 -5.82
N PHE A 123 11.65 8.45 -4.89
CA PHE A 123 13.11 8.29 -5.02
C PHE A 123 13.55 6.91 -4.56
N VAL A 124 12.89 6.33 -3.54
CA VAL A 124 13.22 5.00 -3.01
C VAL A 124 12.90 3.88 -4.01
N GLY A 125 11.84 3.99 -4.82
CA GLY A 125 11.47 2.99 -5.83
C GLY A 125 12.60 2.64 -6.82
N PRO A 126 13.15 3.59 -7.59
CA PRO A 126 14.29 3.35 -8.47
C PRO A 126 15.55 2.90 -7.73
N LEU A 127 15.82 3.45 -6.54
CA LEU A 127 16.96 3.01 -5.72
C LEU A 127 16.81 1.55 -5.32
N PHE A 128 15.60 1.07 -5.03
CA PHE A 128 15.31 -0.32 -4.69
C PHE A 128 15.53 -1.27 -5.87
N ASP A 129 15.10 -0.88 -7.08
CA ASP A 129 15.39 -1.63 -8.31
C ASP A 129 16.90 -1.79 -8.57
N THR A 130 17.70 -0.75 -8.31
CA THR A 130 19.16 -0.75 -8.58
C THR A 130 19.99 -1.35 -7.45
N TYR A 131 19.86 -0.88 -6.21
CA TYR A 131 20.70 -1.30 -5.10
C TYR A 131 20.20 -2.58 -4.40
N GLY A 132 18.88 -2.84 -4.48
CA GLY A 132 18.20 -3.90 -3.75
C GLY A 132 17.86 -3.53 -2.30
N PRO A 133 16.96 -4.30 -1.64
CA PRO A 133 16.38 -3.92 -0.36
C PRO A 133 17.40 -3.73 0.76
N LYS A 134 18.34 -4.67 0.96
CA LYS A 134 19.13 -4.74 2.20
C LYS A 134 19.95 -3.47 2.46
N ALA A 135 20.53 -2.86 1.43
CA ALA A 135 21.26 -1.61 1.59
C ALA A 135 20.34 -0.47 2.04
N LEU A 136 19.14 -0.36 1.45
CA LEU A 136 18.17 0.70 1.72
C LEU A 136 17.47 0.54 3.07
N VAL A 137 17.11 -0.69 3.48
CA VAL A 137 16.54 -0.90 4.82
C VAL A 137 17.59 -0.59 5.89
N ILE A 138 18.86 -1.01 5.71
CA ILE A 138 19.93 -0.69 6.68
C ILE A 138 20.16 0.82 6.76
N ALA A 139 20.33 1.50 5.61
CA ALA A 139 20.53 2.95 5.58
C ALA A 139 19.32 3.71 6.15
N GLY A 140 18.11 3.40 5.68
CA GLY A 140 16.87 4.01 6.16
C GLY A 140 16.63 3.79 7.65
N SER A 141 16.85 2.57 8.15
CA SER A 141 16.73 2.25 9.58
C SER A 141 17.73 3.01 10.42
N THR A 142 18.98 3.14 9.95
CA THR A 142 20.02 3.90 10.65
C THR A 142 19.65 5.38 10.72
N ILE A 143 19.25 5.98 9.59
CA ILE A 143 18.78 7.37 9.51
C ILE A 143 17.57 7.59 10.43
N TYR A 144 16.58 6.69 10.39
CA TYR A 144 15.34 6.78 11.17
C TYR A 144 15.58 6.69 12.68
N VAL A 145 16.39 5.72 13.11
CA VAL A 145 16.73 5.53 14.54
C VAL A 145 17.57 6.70 15.05
N VAL A 146 18.59 7.14 14.31
CA VAL A 146 19.38 8.34 14.66
C VAL A 146 18.50 9.58 14.74
N ALA A 147 17.55 9.75 13.80
CA ALA A 147 16.61 10.86 13.83
C ALA A 147 15.76 10.88 15.11
N LEU A 148 15.20 9.74 15.53
CA LEU A 148 14.43 9.64 16.77
C LEU A 148 15.29 9.90 18.02
N PHE A 149 16.57 9.48 18.02
CA PHE A 149 17.51 9.83 19.09
C PHE A 149 17.87 11.33 19.12
N LEU A 150 17.99 12.01 17.97
CA LEU A 150 18.16 13.47 17.94
C LEU A 150 16.88 14.18 18.39
N THR A 151 15.69 13.72 17.97
CA THR A 151 14.40 14.26 18.42
C THR A 151 14.26 14.21 19.95
N ALA A 152 14.84 13.19 20.60
CA ALA A 152 14.85 13.08 22.06
C ALA A 152 15.61 14.21 22.79
N GLU A 153 16.58 14.86 22.14
CA GLU A 153 17.37 15.96 22.71
C GLU A 153 16.97 17.34 22.16
N CYS A 154 15.98 17.41 21.28
CA CYS A 154 15.48 18.66 20.71
C CYS A 154 14.78 19.52 21.78
N THR A 155 15.03 20.83 21.73
CA THR A 155 14.40 21.85 22.60
C THR A 155 13.85 23.05 21.82
N GLN A 156 14.19 23.19 20.53
CA GLN A 156 13.79 24.32 19.68
C GLN A 156 12.98 23.83 18.47
N TYR A 157 11.96 24.59 18.07
CA TYR A 157 11.04 24.23 16.97
C TYR A 157 11.76 23.75 15.69
N TRP A 158 12.80 24.47 15.25
CA TRP A 158 13.57 24.11 14.05
C TRP A 158 14.29 22.76 14.17
N GLN A 159 14.68 22.36 15.38
CA GLN A 159 15.34 21.07 15.62
C GLN A 159 14.35 19.92 15.44
N PHE A 160 13.09 20.08 15.87
CA PHE A 160 12.02 19.11 15.63
C PHE A 160 11.65 19.01 14.14
N ILE A 161 11.63 20.14 13.41
CA ILE A 161 11.43 20.15 11.96
C ILE A 161 12.54 19.37 11.22
N LEU A 162 13.81 19.58 11.56
CA LEU A 162 14.92 18.86 10.91
C LEU A 162 15.03 17.40 11.33
N SER A 163 14.95 17.09 12.63
CA SER A 163 15.11 15.71 13.13
C SER A 163 13.88 14.85 12.84
N PHE A 164 12.70 15.26 13.30
CA PHE A 164 11.48 14.47 13.15
C PHE A 164 10.82 14.67 11.78
N GLY A 165 10.61 15.92 11.36
CA GLY A 165 9.96 16.22 10.09
C GLY A 165 10.74 15.69 8.89
N ILE A 166 11.97 16.16 8.70
CA ILE A 166 12.79 15.79 7.54
C ILE A 166 13.50 14.45 7.74
N MET A 167 14.38 14.33 8.73
CA MET A 167 15.31 13.18 8.78
C MET A 167 14.61 11.86 9.15
N ALA A 168 13.67 11.88 10.10
CA ALA A 168 12.88 10.69 10.41
C ALA A 168 11.89 10.37 9.27
N GLY A 169 11.35 11.37 8.57
CA GLY A 169 10.51 11.18 7.39
C GLY A 169 11.24 10.46 6.25
N ILE A 170 12.45 10.91 5.90
CA ILE A 170 13.30 10.26 4.88
C ILE A 170 13.69 8.83 5.30
N GLY A 171 14.09 8.63 6.56
CA GLY A 171 14.40 7.30 7.09
C GLY A 171 13.19 6.35 7.03
N SER A 172 12.01 6.87 7.37
CA SER A 172 10.74 6.14 7.30
C SER A 172 10.36 5.79 5.85
N ALA A 173 10.51 6.72 4.89
CA ALA A 173 10.25 6.49 3.46
C ALA A 173 11.10 5.34 2.89
N LEU A 174 12.39 5.30 3.26
CA LEU A 174 13.33 4.23 2.88
C LEU A 174 12.89 2.87 3.43
N VAL A 175 12.46 2.84 4.70
CA VAL A 175 12.02 1.61 5.37
C VAL A 175 10.67 1.12 4.84
N SER A 176 9.68 2.01 4.71
CA SER A 176 8.31 1.68 4.35
C SER A 176 8.17 1.24 2.89
N THR A 177 8.76 1.99 1.96
CA THR A 177 8.70 1.70 0.52
C THR A 177 9.31 0.34 0.21
N VAL A 178 10.47 0.03 0.80
CA VAL A 178 11.15 -1.25 0.59
C VAL A 178 10.37 -2.42 1.22
N ALA A 179 9.75 -2.21 2.38
CA ALA A 179 8.90 -3.21 3.01
C ALA A 179 7.69 -3.58 2.13
N LEU A 180 7.00 -2.57 1.58
CA LEU A 180 5.85 -2.77 0.69
C LEU A 180 6.25 -3.31 -0.68
N ALA A 181 7.38 -2.89 -1.25
CA ALA A 181 7.87 -3.37 -2.55
C ALA A 181 8.37 -4.83 -2.53
N CYS A 182 8.86 -5.33 -1.39
CA CYS A 182 9.34 -6.71 -1.30
C CYS A 182 8.25 -7.77 -1.40
N VAL A 183 7.06 -7.55 -0.84
CA VAL A 183 5.99 -8.59 -0.77
C VAL A 183 5.45 -8.97 -2.16
N PRO A 184 5.19 -8.03 -3.10
CA PRO A 184 4.81 -8.33 -4.48
C PRO A 184 5.80 -9.20 -5.28
N HIS A 185 7.05 -9.37 -4.84
CA HIS A 185 8.03 -10.23 -5.51
C HIS A 185 7.90 -11.72 -5.16
N TRP A 186 7.12 -12.06 -4.13
CA TRP A 186 6.92 -13.43 -3.64
C TRP A 186 5.50 -13.96 -3.89
N PHE A 187 4.52 -13.09 -4.17
CA PHE A 187 3.11 -13.46 -4.36
C PHE A 187 2.53 -12.82 -5.64
N GLN A 188 1.71 -13.59 -6.36
CA GLN A 188 0.93 -13.14 -7.51
C GLN A 188 -0.56 -13.45 -7.29
N ALA A 189 -0.88 -14.72 -7.02
CA ALA A 189 -2.25 -15.19 -6.82
C ALA A 189 -2.82 -14.77 -5.45
N ARG A 190 -1.97 -14.62 -4.42
CA ARG A 190 -2.36 -14.29 -3.04
C ARG A 190 -1.79 -12.96 -2.54
N ILE A 191 -1.49 -12.05 -3.48
CA ILE A 191 -0.83 -10.77 -3.18
C ILE A 191 -1.68 -9.84 -2.30
N GLY A 192 -3.01 -9.78 -2.46
CA GLY A 192 -3.88 -8.99 -1.60
C GLY A 192 -3.82 -9.50 -0.16
N MET A 193 -3.89 -10.82 0.04
CA MET A 193 -3.73 -11.43 1.36
C MET A 193 -2.33 -11.22 1.94
N ALA A 194 -1.27 -11.25 1.13
CA ALA A 194 0.12 -11.02 1.54
C ALA A 194 0.40 -9.53 1.89
N MET A 195 -0.17 -8.59 1.14
CA MET A 195 -0.06 -7.15 1.44
C MET A 195 -0.89 -6.78 2.67
N GLY A 196 -2.11 -7.33 2.79
CA GLY A 196 -2.96 -7.16 3.98
C GLY A 196 -2.28 -7.67 5.25
N THR A 197 -1.69 -8.87 5.22
CA THR A 197 -0.90 -9.42 6.35
C THR A 197 0.35 -8.61 6.65
N ALA A 198 1.08 -8.09 5.66
CA ALA A 198 2.20 -7.17 5.91
C ALA A 198 1.72 -5.88 6.62
N LEU A 199 0.64 -5.26 6.15
CA LEU A 199 0.07 -4.03 6.70
C LEU A 199 -0.68 -4.20 8.03
N VAL A 200 -0.82 -5.42 8.57
CA VAL A 200 -1.20 -5.63 9.98
C VAL A 200 -0.26 -4.88 10.91
N GLY A 201 1.05 -4.87 10.61
CA GLY A 201 2.08 -4.18 11.39
C GLY A 201 1.78 -2.70 11.62
N ALA A 202 1.26 -1.99 10.61
CA ALA A 202 0.87 -0.57 10.74
C ALA A 202 -0.24 -0.35 11.77
N GLY A 203 -1.19 -1.28 11.87
CA GLY A 203 -2.30 -1.22 12.82
C GLY A 203 -1.88 -1.63 14.22
N LEU A 204 -1.05 -2.67 14.34
CA LEU A 204 -0.43 -3.05 15.62
C LEU A 204 0.44 -1.92 16.18
N GLY A 205 1.26 -1.28 15.34
CA GLY A 205 2.03 -0.10 15.73
C GLY A 205 1.15 1.08 16.14
N GLY A 206 0.05 1.34 15.39
CA GLY A 206 -0.96 2.34 15.73
C GLY A 206 -1.76 2.05 17.01
N VAL A 207 -1.73 0.82 17.55
CA VAL A 207 -2.23 0.50 18.91
C VAL A 207 -1.12 0.61 19.95
N VAL A 208 0.07 0.05 19.69
CA VAL A 208 1.14 -0.08 20.68
C VAL A 208 1.85 1.26 20.96
N PHE A 209 2.16 2.04 19.93
CA PHE A 209 2.97 3.26 20.09
C PHE A 209 2.24 4.40 20.84
N PRO A 210 0.91 4.65 20.68
CA PRO A 210 0.21 5.65 21.49
C PRO A 210 0.27 5.36 22.99
N PHE A 211 0.09 4.09 23.38
CA PHE A 211 0.24 3.67 24.78
C PHE A 211 1.69 3.74 25.25
N LEU A 212 2.65 3.28 24.43
CA LEU A 212 4.09 3.34 24.74
C LEU A 212 4.54 4.78 25.00
N LEU A 213 4.15 5.72 24.13
CA LEU A 213 4.49 7.15 24.27
C LEU A 213 3.80 7.77 25.49
N LYS A 214 2.47 7.60 25.64
CA LYS A 214 1.71 8.15 26.79
C LYS A 214 2.28 7.65 28.13
N ALA A 215 2.58 6.36 28.25
CA ALA A 215 3.15 5.78 29.46
C ALA A 215 4.61 6.21 29.70
N SER A 216 5.44 6.27 28.65
CA SER A 216 6.86 6.62 28.80
C SER A 216 7.06 8.10 29.08
N PHE A 217 6.30 8.99 28.44
CA PHE A 217 6.32 10.42 28.75
C PHE A 217 5.86 10.69 30.19
N ALA A 218 4.81 10.02 30.67
CA ALA A 218 4.32 10.18 32.04
C ALA A 218 5.29 9.65 33.11
N ARG A 219 6.07 8.60 32.82
CA ARG A 219 6.95 7.94 33.81
C ARG A 219 8.42 8.36 33.74
N PHE A 220 8.93 8.67 32.55
CA PHE A 220 10.36 8.93 32.29
C PHE A 220 10.62 10.28 31.60
N GLY A 221 9.56 11.04 31.29
CA GLY A 221 9.66 12.30 30.56
C GLY A 221 9.93 12.14 29.06
N PHE A 222 9.90 13.27 28.35
CA PHE A 222 10.00 13.31 26.89
C PHE A 222 11.24 12.59 26.33
N ARG A 223 12.44 12.95 26.81
CA ARG A 223 13.71 12.45 26.27
C ARG A 223 13.81 10.93 26.34
N TRP A 224 13.52 10.34 27.50
CA TRP A 224 13.54 8.89 27.64
C TRP A 224 12.39 8.20 26.92
N GLY A 225 11.20 8.81 26.81
CA GLY A 225 10.12 8.27 25.98
C GLY A 225 10.49 8.16 24.51
N MET A 226 11.11 9.19 23.93
CA MET A 226 11.60 9.16 22.55
C MET A 226 12.76 8.16 22.36
N ARG A 227 13.67 8.04 23.34
CA ARG A 227 14.73 7.01 23.33
C ARG A 227 14.15 5.59 23.39
N ILE A 228 13.14 5.34 24.22
CA ILE A 228 12.45 4.04 24.31
C ILE A 228 11.78 3.69 22.98
N LEU A 229 11.07 4.63 22.35
CA LEU A 229 10.53 4.46 21.00
C LEU A 229 11.63 4.12 19.99
N ALA A 230 12.76 4.84 20.01
CA ALA A 230 13.89 4.61 19.11
C ALA A 230 14.49 3.20 19.28
N PHE A 231 14.59 2.67 20.50
CA PHE A 231 15.04 1.30 20.75
C PHE A 231 14.02 0.24 20.25
N VAL A 232 12.72 0.46 20.43
CA VAL A 232 11.67 -0.45 19.92
C VAL A 232 11.68 -0.46 18.38
N ILE A 233 11.80 0.71 17.76
CA ILE A 233 11.92 0.84 16.30
C ILE A 233 13.23 0.22 15.78
N LEU A 234 14.36 0.40 16.48
CA LEU A 234 15.63 -0.25 16.14
C LEU A 234 15.51 -1.79 16.16
N ALA A 235 14.83 -2.36 17.17
CA ALA A 235 14.62 -3.80 17.26
C ALA A 235 13.74 -4.32 16.10
N ALA A 236 12.60 -3.67 15.84
CA ALA A 236 11.71 -4.02 14.74
C ALA A 236 12.40 -3.90 13.37
N CYS A 237 13.15 -2.82 13.15
CA CYS A 237 13.91 -2.58 11.92
C CYS A 237 15.10 -3.53 11.74
N GLY A 238 15.81 -3.90 12.80
CA GLY A 238 16.88 -4.88 12.77
C GLY A 238 16.38 -6.28 12.39
N MET A 239 15.30 -6.73 13.03
CA MET A 239 14.64 -8.00 12.69
C MET A 239 14.08 -7.98 11.26
N GLY A 240 13.41 -6.89 10.86
CA GLY A 240 12.91 -6.71 9.50
C GLY A 240 14.02 -6.75 8.44
N SER A 241 15.15 -6.08 8.67
CA SER A 241 16.34 -6.08 7.79
C SER A 241 16.96 -7.47 7.59
N PHE A 242 16.89 -8.33 8.61
CA PHE A 242 17.36 -9.70 8.51
C PHE A 242 16.43 -10.55 7.64
N LEU A 243 15.12 -10.48 7.93
CA LEU A 243 14.05 -11.26 7.31
C LEU A 243 13.76 -10.88 5.85
N VAL A 244 13.79 -9.59 5.51
CA VAL A 244 13.48 -9.09 4.16
C VAL A 244 14.57 -9.50 3.15
N LYS A 245 14.14 -10.04 2.01
CA LYS A 245 15.03 -10.50 0.93
C LYS A 245 14.37 -10.27 -0.44
N SER A 246 15.10 -9.63 -1.38
CA SER A 246 14.67 -9.59 -2.78
C SER A 246 14.82 -10.97 -3.43
N ARG A 247 13.92 -11.23 -4.37
CA ARG A 247 13.98 -12.36 -5.29
C ARG A 247 14.49 -11.95 -6.68
N LEU A 248 14.12 -10.77 -7.15
CA LEU A 248 14.48 -10.28 -8.49
C LEU A 248 15.97 -9.87 -8.54
N PRO A 249 16.63 -10.03 -9.70
CA PRO A 249 17.96 -9.49 -9.93
C PRO A 249 17.96 -7.96 -9.83
N LYS A 250 19.13 -7.38 -9.55
CA LYS A 250 19.33 -5.93 -9.55
C LYS A 250 19.26 -5.39 -10.98
N GLY A 251 18.68 -4.21 -11.16
CA GLY A 251 18.75 -3.48 -12.43
C GLY A 251 20.07 -2.73 -12.59
N ASP A 252 20.77 -2.93 -13.70
CA ASP A 252 22.08 -2.33 -13.99
C ASP A 252 22.10 -0.79 -14.11
N LYS A 253 20.92 -0.15 -14.15
CA LYS A 253 20.77 1.30 -14.33
C LYS A 253 19.69 1.85 -13.40
N LEU A 254 19.95 3.04 -12.85
CA LEU A 254 18.96 3.82 -12.12
C LEU A 254 17.86 4.29 -13.09
N LYS A 255 16.60 3.96 -12.79
CA LYS A 255 15.44 4.46 -13.54
C LYS A 255 15.12 5.90 -13.11
N THR A 256 14.42 6.65 -13.97
CA THR A 256 13.84 7.95 -13.61
C THR A 256 12.88 7.79 -12.42
N ALA A 257 12.96 8.69 -11.43
CA ALA A 257 12.08 8.65 -10.26
C ALA A 257 10.62 8.99 -10.59
N ILE A 258 10.42 10.11 -11.28
CA ILE A 258 9.10 10.61 -11.69
C ILE A 258 9.04 10.54 -13.21
N ASP A 259 8.03 9.86 -13.75
CA ASP A 259 7.69 9.99 -15.17
C ASP A 259 6.22 10.39 -15.33
N ALA A 260 6.01 11.69 -15.57
CA ALA A 260 4.70 12.28 -15.78
C ALA A 260 3.94 11.68 -16.99
N ARG A 261 4.62 10.95 -17.89
CA ARG A 261 3.95 10.21 -18.99
C ARG A 261 3.01 9.13 -18.47
N CYS A 262 3.18 8.65 -17.23
CA CYS A 262 2.24 7.72 -16.60
C CYS A 262 0.82 8.32 -16.50
N PHE A 263 0.69 9.65 -16.34
CA PHE A 263 -0.62 10.31 -16.26
C PHE A 263 -1.34 10.48 -17.62
N LYS A 264 -0.72 10.06 -18.73
CA LYS A 264 -1.41 9.92 -20.02
C LYS A 264 -2.31 8.67 -20.08
N ASP A 265 -2.11 7.72 -19.16
CA ASP A 265 -2.97 6.56 -18.98
C ASP A 265 -4.12 6.94 -18.02
N SER A 266 -5.31 7.21 -18.58
CA SER A 266 -6.48 7.61 -17.80
C SER A 266 -6.84 6.62 -16.68
N ARG A 267 -6.48 5.33 -16.80
CA ARG A 267 -6.74 4.32 -15.75
C ARG A 267 -5.83 4.54 -14.56
N PHE A 268 -4.57 4.89 -14.79
CA PHE A 268 -3.61 5.25 -13.74
C PHE A 268 -3.94 6.62 -13.12
N SER A 269 -4.32 7.61 -13.93
CA SER A 269 -4.70 8.94 -13.44
C SER A 269 -5.95 8.93 -12.56
N LEU A 270 -7.03 8.27 -13.00
CA LEU A 270 -8.26 8.14 -12.20
C LEU A 270 -8.02 7.34 -10.91
N LEU A 271 -7.21 6.28 -10.96
CA LEU A 271 -6.81 5.54 -9.76
C LEU A 271 -6.00 6.40 -8.79
N THR A 272 -5.05 7.20 -9.29
CA THR A 272 -4.22 8.08 -8.45
C THR A 272 -5.06 9.15 -7.75
N VAL A 273 -6.00 9.78 -8.46
CA VAL A 273 -6.95 10.73 -7.86
C VAL A 273 -7.85 10.05 -6.82
N GLY A 274 -8.33 8.83 -7.10
CA GLY A 274 -9.09 8.04 -6.13
C GLY A 274 -8.30 7.72 -4.85
N ILE A 275 -7.04 7.29 -4.98
CA ILE A 275 -6.16 7.02 -3.83
C ILE A 275 -5.85 8.31 -3.06
N TRP A 276 -5.63 9.44 -3.75
CA TRP A 276 -5.42 10.75 -3.11
C TRP A 276 -6.58 11.13 -2.17
N PHE A 277 -7.83 11.03 -2.64
CA PHE A 277 -9.00 11.30 -1.79
C PHE A 277 -9.16 10.31 -0.63
N LEU A 278 -8.82 9.03 -0.81
CA LEU A 278 -8.94 8.01 0.25
C LEU A 278 -7.89 8.16 1.34
N GLU A 279 -6.66 8.52 0.98
CA GLU A 279 -5.57 8.74 1.93
C GLU A 279 -5.79 10.08 2.67
N LEU A 280 -6.28 11.13 1.99
CA LEU A 280 -6.75 12.39 2.61
C LEU A 280 -7.81 12.09 3.69
N GLU A 281 -8.86 11.36 3.31
CA GLU A 281 -9.98 11.03 4.19
C GLU A 281 -9.52 10.15 5.38
N THR A 282 -8.66 9.17 5.12
CA THR A 282 -8.09 8.30 6.16
C THR A 282 -7.26 9.08 7.18
N PHE A 283 -6.34 9.96 6.75
CA PHE A 283 -5.49 10.73 7.68
C PHE A 283 -6.24 11.88 8.37
N ALA A 284 -7.14 12.57 7.65
CA ALA A 284 -8.00 13.58 8.25
C ALA A 284 -8.88 12.97 9.35
N LEU A 285 -9.50 11.80 9.13
CA LEU A 285 -10.32 11.17 10.17
C LEU A 285 -9.46 10.64 11.32
N LEU A 286 -8.34 9.94 11.06
CA LEU A 286 -7.45 9.43 12.12
C LEU A 286 -6.91 10.55 13.02
N GLY A 287 -6.59 11.73 12.46
CA GLY A 287 -6.12 12.89 13.21
C GLY A 287 -7.23 13.66 13.94
N LEU A 288 -8.38 13.89 13.29
CA LEU A 288 -9.44 14.74 13.83
C LEU A 288 -10.45 14.01 14.73
N PHE A 289 -10.67 12.70 14.53
CA PHE A 289 -11.68 11.94 15.29
C PHE A 289 -11.46 11.95 16.81
N PRO A 290 -10.24 11.81 17.36
CA PRO A 290 -10.04 11.91 18.81
C PRO A 290 -10.38 13.32 19.35
N THR A 291 -10.06 14.36 18.58
CA THR A 291 -10.35 15.76 18.90
C THR A 291 -11.84 16.06 18.84
N TYR A 292 -12.54 15.54 17.83
CA TYR A 292 -13.99 15.62 17.67
C TYR A 292 -14.73 14.97 18.85
N VAL A 293 -14.30 13.78 19.27
CA VAL A 293 -14.87 13.10 20.45
C VAL A 293 -14.69 13.93 21.74
N VAL A 294 -13.54 14.57 21.93
CA VAL A 294 -13.32 15.47 23.08
C VAL A 294 -14.15 16.75 22.97
N ALA A 295 -14.32 17.32 21.78
CA ALA A 295 -15.16 18.49 21.54
C ALA A 295 -16.66 18.23 21.79
N LEU A 296 -17.12 16.98 21.65
CA LEU A 296 -18.46 16.53 22.05
C LEU A 296 -18.64 16.38 23.58
N GLY A 297 -17.58 16.61 24.38
CA GLY A 297 -17.59 16.52 25.84
C GLY A 297 -17.19 15.17 26.43
N PHE A 298 -16.75 14.20 25.61
CA PHE A 298 -16.26 12.91 26.12
C PHE A 298 -14.81 13.01 26.65
N SER A 299 -14.45 12.06 27.52
CA SER A 299 -13.10 12.05 28.12
C SER A 299 -12.00 11.74 27.10
N VAL A 300 -10.79 12.25 27.36
CA VAL A 300 -9.57 11.95 26.58
C VAL A 300 -9.21 10.45 26.60
N ASN A 301 -9.65 9.71 27.62
CA ASN A 301 -9.48 8.25 27.62
C ASN A 301 -10.52 7.55 26.72
N THR A 302 -11.74 8.11 26.59
CA THR A 302 -12.76 7.62 25.66
C THR A 302 -12.31 7.79 24.21
N SER A 303 -11.77 8.96 23.84
CA SER A 303 -11.28 9.21 22.48
C SER A 303 -10.10 8.33 22.09
N VAL A 304 -9.15 8.09 23.01
CA VAL A 304 -8.05 7.13 22.81
C VAL A 304 -8.57 5.69 22.65
N ASN A 305 -9.52 5.26 23.47
CA ASN A 305 -10.10 3.91 23.37
C ASN A 305 -10.83 3.69 22.03
N LEU A 306 -11.53 4.70 21.52
CA LEU A 306 -12.20 4.66 20.22
C LEU A 306 -11.18 4.53 19.07
N LEU A 307 -10.09 5.31 19.10
CA LEU A 307 -8.99 5.20 18.13
C LEU A 307 -8.31 3.82 18.16
N VAL A 308 -8.19 3.21 19.34
CA VAL A 308 -7.66 1.85 19.51
C VAL A 308 -8.59 0.80 18.93
N VAL A 309 -9.91 0.90 19.17
CA VAL A 309 -10.91 0.02 18.53
C VAL A 309 -10.87 0.15 17.01
N LEU A 310 -10.77 1.38 16.48
CA LEU A 310 -10.62 1.65 15.06
C LEU A 310 -9.36 0.95 14.49
N ASN A 311 -8.20 1.08 15.13
CA ASN A 311 -6.97 0.41 14.68
C ASN A 311 -7.03 -1.13 14.80
N ILE A 312 -7.70 -1.69 15.80
CA ILE A 312 -7.91 -3.14 15.92
C ILE A 312 -8.80 -3.66 14.77
N CYS A 313 -9.91 -2.98 14.49
CA CYS A 313 -10.76 -3.34 13.35
C CYS A 313 -10.08 -3.08 11.99
N SER A 314 -9.17 -2.11 11.91
CA SER A 314 -8.30 -1.85 10.76
C SER A 314 -7.36 -3.01 10.45
N VAL A 315 -6.81 -3.68 11.48
CA VAL A 315 -6.05 -4.93 11.33
C VAL A 315 -6.92 -6.05 10.74
N ILE A 316 -8.16 -6.20 11.20
CA ILE A 316 -9.09 -7.21 10.68
C ILE A 316 -9.48 -6.89 9.23
N GLY A 317 -9.75 -5.62 8.93
CA GLY A 317 -10.10 -5.12 7.58
C GLY A 317 -9.05 -5.49 6.54
N ARG A 318 -7.78 -5.21 6.83
CA ARG A 318 -6.63 -5.55 5.96
C ARG A 318 -6.56 -7.03 5.61
N LEU A 319 -6.82 -7.91 6.59
CA LEU A 319 -6.80 -9.36 6.38
C LEU A 319 -7.99 -9.84 5.55
N VAL A 320 -9.19 -9.35 5.84
CA VAL A 320 -10.42 -9.72 5.14
C VAL A 320 -10.42 -9.17 3.72
N ALA A 321 -10.24 -7.86 3.54
CA ALA A 321 -10.27 -7.20 2.24
C ALA A 321 -9.13 -7.63 1.32
N GLY A 322 -7.93 -7.91 1.86
CA GLY A 322 -6.84 -8.50 1.10
C GLY A 322 -7.22 -9.85 0.47
N ARG A 323 -7.89 -10.72 1.24
CA ARG A 323 -8.37 -12.02 0.77
C ARG A 323 -9.58 -11.90 -0.18
N VAL A 324 -10.55 -11.05 0.15
CA VAL A 324 -11.75 -10.81 -0.66
C VAL A 324 -11.37 -10.16 -2.01
N GLY A 325 -10.41 -9.24 -2.02
CA GLY A 325 -9.90 -8.59 -3.24
C GLY A 325 -9.13 -9.51 -4.18
N ASP A 326 -8.50 -10.57 -3.66
CA ASP A 326 -7.93 -11.64 -4.49
C ASP A 326 -8.99 -12.60 -5.06
N MET A 327 -10.21 -12.66 -4.48
CA MET A 327 -11.30 -13.53 -4.94
C MET A 327 -12.31 -12.83 -5.86
N TYR A 328 -12.74 -11.61 -5.52
CA TYR A 328 -13.83 -10.87 -6.19
C TYR A 328 -13.34 -9.63 -6.97
N GLY A 329 -12.02 -9.40 -6.99
CA GLY A 329 -11.36 -8.29 -7.69
C GLY A 329 -11.12 -7.07 -6.80
N ARG A 330 -9.85 -6.67 -6.65
CA ARG A 330 -9.41 -5.61 -5.72
C ARG A 330 -10.17 -4.29 -5.85
N LEU A 331 -10.42 -3.81 -7.07
CA LEU A 331 -11.18 -2.58 -7.30
C LEU A 331 -12.66 -2.70 -6.86
N ASN A 332 -13.30 -3.84 -7.12
CA ASN A 332 -14.69 -4.09 -6.69
C ASN A 332 -14.77 -4.10 -5.15
N THR A 333 -13.84 -4.80 -4.50
CA THR A 333 -13.73 -4.85 -3.04
C THR A 333 -13.46 -3.47 -2.44
N LEU A 334 -12.58 -2.66 -3.06
CA LEU A 334 -12.32 -1.29 -2.65
C LEU A 334 -13.58 -0.43 -2.72
N LEU A 335 -14.29 -0.44 -3.85
CA LEU A 335 -15.53 0.34 -4.02
C LEU A 335 -16.61 -0.01 -2.99
N VAL A 336 -16.83 -1.31 -2.73
CA VAL A 336 -17.80 -1.76 -1.71
C VAL A 336 -17.42 -1.25 -0.31
N LEU A 337 -16.14 -1.29 0.05
CA LEU A 337 -15.67 -0.83 1.36
C LEU A 337 -15.73 0.69 1.49
N VAL A 338 -15.42 1.44 0.43
CA VAL A 338 -15.59 2.90 0.39
C VAL A 338 -17.07 3.29 0.57
N SER A 339 -17.99 2.64 -0.15
CA SER A 339 -19.43 2.83 0.07
C SER A 339 -19.85 2.53 1.52
N PHE A 340 -19.30 1.47 2.11
CA PHE A 340 -19.56 1.09 3.51
C PHE A 340 -19.02 2.12 4.53
N GLY A 341 -17.85 2.71 4.26
CA GLY A 341 -17.28 3.80 5.08
C GLY A 341 -18.13 5.07 5.03
N ILE A 342 -18.56 5.47 3.82
CA ILE A 342 -19.49 6.59 3.60
C ILE A 342 -20.80 6.36 4.37
N LEU A 343 -21.39 5.17 4.26
CA LEU A 343 -22.61 4.81 5.00
C LEU A 343 -22.39 4.85 6.52
N ALA A 344 -21.24 4.40 7.03
CA ALA A 344 -20.92 4.48 8.46
C ALA A 344 -20.87 5.94 8.96
N ILE A 345 -20.29 6.86 8.16
CA ILE A 345 -20.23 8.28 8.51
C ILE A 345 -21.65 8.90 8.53
N PHE A 346 -22.44 8.72 7.47
CA PHE A 346 -23.75 9.36 7.36
C PHE A 346 -24.86 8.73 8.20
N ILE A 347 -24.82 7.42 8.47
CA ILE A 347 -25.88 6.70 9.21
C ILE A 347 -25.56 6.58 10.71
N ILE A 348 -24.28 6.58 11.10
CA ILE A 348 -23.87 6.37 12.50
C ILE A 348 -23.24 7.64 13.08
N LEU A 349 -22.13 8.11 12.51
CA LEU A 349 -21.36 9.20 13.12
C LEU A 349 -22.13 10.52 13.16
N TYR A 350 -22.72 10.93 12.03
CA TYR A 350 -23.40 12.22 11.92
C TYR A 350 -24.68 12.33 12.79
N PRO A 351 -25.65 11.40 12.73
CA PRO A 351 -26.89 11.51 13.53
C PRO A 351 -26.75 11.08 14.99
N PHE A 352 -25.77 10.26 15.35
CA PHE A 352 -25.64 9.69 16.71
C PHE A 352 -24.31 10.02 17.40
N SER A 353 -23.62 11.07 16.98
CA SER A 353 -22.35 11.56 17.54
C SER A 353 -22.29 11.62 19.08
N HIS A 354 -23.36 12.08 19.73
CA HIS A 354 -23.47 12.19 21.19
C HIS A 354 -23.73 10.85 21.91
N SER A 355 -23.86 9.72 21.20
CA SER A 355 -24.03 8.39 21.79
C SER A 355 -22.70 7.63 21.82
N MET A 356 -22.19 7.34 23.02
CA MET A 356 -20.93 6.60 23.17
C MET A 356 -20.98 5.22 22.50
N THR A 357 -22.13 4.54 22.53
CA THR A 357 -22.34 3.25 21.84
C THR A 357 -22.24 3.40 20.32
N ALA A 358 -22.80 4.48 19.76
CA ALA A 358 -22.70 4.74 18.33
C ALA A 358 -21.27 5.09 17.91
N LEU A 359 -20.52 5.84 18.72
CA LEU A 359 -19.10 6.11 18.48
C LEU A 359 -18.26 4.83 18.48
N TYR A 360 -18.48 3.89 19.41
CA TYR A 360 -17.79 2.59 19.41
C TYR A 360 -18.15 1.74 18.19
N PHE A 361 -19.45 1.69 17.83
CA PHE A 361 -19.91 0.94 16.66
C PHE A 361 -19.36 1.52 15.36
N PHE A 362 -19.39 2.85 15.20
CA PHE A 362 -18.73 3.57 14.12
C PHE A 362 -17.23 3.25 14.04
N SER A 363 -16.51 3.34 15.16
CA SER A 363 -15.06 3.08 15.21
C SER A 363 -14.72 1.68 14.70
N ALA A 364 -15.50 0.68 15.09
CA ALA A 364 -15.31 -0.70 14.62
C ALA A 364 -15.64 -0.85 13.12
N LEU A 365 -16.77 -0.30 12.68
CA LEU A 365 -17.28 -0.44 11.32
C LEU A 365 -16.41 0.32 10.29
N TYR A 366 -16.05 1.55 10.62
CA TYR A 366 -15.16 2.39 9.83
C TYR A 366 -13.71 1.87 9.86
N GLY A 367 -13.23 1.37 11.02
CA GLY A 367 -11.92 0.75 11.12
C GLY A 367 -11.77 -0.43 10.15
N LEU A 368 -12.78 -1.31 10.08
CA LEU A 368 -12.83 -2.44 9.14
C LEU A 368 -12.75 -1.98 7.67
N SER A 369 -13.38 -0.86 7.32
CA SER A 369 -13.30 -0.29 5.98
C SER A 369 -11.93 0.36 5.71
N SER A 370 -11.60 1.45 6.41
CA SER A 370 -10.40 2.29 6.19
C SER A 370 -9.09 1.52 6.20
N GLY A 371 -8.93 0.52 7.08
CA GLY A 371 -7.75 -0.34 7.09
C GLY A 371 -7.45 -0.98 5.75
N SER A 372 -8.50 -1.34 5.01
CA SER A 372 -8.45 -2.02 3.74
C SER A 372 -7.90 -1.16 2.61
N PHE A 373 -8.12 0.16 2.63
CA PHE A 373 -7.72 1.08 1.56
C PHE A 373 -6.21 1.03 1.34
N LEU A 374 -5.44 1.22 2.44
CA LEU A 374 -3.98 1.09 2.51
C LEU A 374 -3.45 -0.26 1.97
N SER A 375 -4.22 -1.34 2.11
CA SER A 375 -3.82 -2.69 1.64
C SER A 375 -4.13 -2.95 0.16
N LEU A 376 -5.15 -2.29 -0.39
CA LEU A 376 -5.58 -2.47 -1.77
C LEU A 376 -4.96 -1.44 -2.72
N ALA A 377 -4.68 -0.20 -2.28
CA ALA A 377 -4.03 0.84 -3.08
C ALA A 377 -2.77 0.37 -3.85
N PRO A 378 -1.71 -0.17 -3.22
CA PRO A 378 -0.54 -0.71 -3.94
C PRO A 378 -0.89 -1.84 -4.91
N VAL A 379 -1.90 -2.66 -4.58
CA VAL A 379 -2.30 -3.83 -5.39
C VAL A 379 -3.11 -3.41 -6.62
N CYS A 380 -3.94 -2.38 -6.51
CA CYS A 380 -4.64 -1.73 -7.62
C CYS A 380 -3.66 -1.04 -8.56
N ILE A 381 -2.64 -0.33 -8.03
CA ILE A 381 -1.57 0.26 -8.84
C ILE A 381 -0.86 -0.83 -9.65
N ARG A 382 -0.55 -2.00 -9.07
CA ARG A 382 0.04 -3.14 -9.80
C ARG A 382 -0.86 -3.68 -10.93
N GLN A 383 -2.19 -3.56 -10.86
CA GLN A 383 -3.09 -4.05 -11.92
C GLN A 383 -3.11 -3.15 -13.18
N VAL A 384 -3.04 -1.83 -12.99
CA VAL A 384 -2.99 -0.84 -14.09
C VAL A 384 -1.57 -0.64 -14.64
N SER A 385 -0.53 -1.00 -13.89
CA SER A 385 0.88 -0.79 -14.27
C SER A 385 1.46 -1.93 -15.11
N PRO A 386 2.31 -1.65 -16.11
CA PRO A 386 3.22 -2.64 -16.70
C PRO A 386 4.21 -3.16 -15.64
N ALA A 387 4.54 -4.46 -15.67
CA ALA A 387 5.37 -5.09 -14.64
C ALA A 387 6.73 -4.40 -14.42
N LYS A 388 7.36 -3.93 -15.50
CA LYS A 388 8.67 -3.25 -15.50
C LYS A 388 8.63 -1.82 -14.90
N GLU A 389 7.44 -1.25 -14.72
CA GLU A 389 7.19 0.13 -14.27
C GLU A 389 6.59 0.23 -12.85
N ILE A 390 6.23 -0.88 -12.20
CA ILE A 390 5.44 -0.88 -10.94
C ILE A 390 6.04 0.06 -9.88
N GLY A 391 7.35 -0.02 -9.60
CA GLY A 391 7.99 0.81 -8.59
C GLY A 391 7.96 2.32 -8.91
N MET A 392 8.14 2.68 -10.18
CA MET A 392 8.09 4.07 -10.67
C MET A 392 6.66 4.62 -10.61
N ARG A 393 5.66 3.84 -11.04
CA ARG A 393 4.24 4.22 -10.97
C ARG A 393 3.72 4.29 -9.53
N PHE A 394 4.11 3.35 -8.66
CA PHE A 394 3.81 3.40 -7.23
C PHE A 394 4.39 4.66 -6.58
N GLY A 395 5.67 4.94 -6.79
CA GLY A 395 6.33 6.15 -6.31
C GLY A 395 5.68 7.44 -6.83
N THR A 396 5.41 7.50 -8.14
CA THR A 396 4.78 8.67 -8.79
C THR A 396 3.36 8.92 -8.29
N CYS A 397 2.61 7.85 -7.97
CA CYS A 397 1.31 7.94 -7.30
C CYS A 397 1.47 8.50 -5.88
N TYR A 398 2.33 7.91 -5.06
CA TYR A 398 2.48 8.29 -3.65
C TYR A 398 3.12 9.67 -3.43
N ALA A 399 3.88 10.19 -4.40
CA ALA A 399 4.35 11.58 -4.42
C ALA A 399 3.30 12.61 -4.87
N LEU A 400 2.11 12.19 -5.31
CA LEU A 400 0.92 13.06 -5.33
C LEU A 400 0.10 12.90 -4.05
N VAL A 401 -0.05 11.66 -3.54
CA VAL A 401 -0.70 11.36 -2.25
C VAL A 401 -0.08 12.12 -1.09
N SER A 402 1.24 12.41 -1.12
CA SER A 402 1.90 13.23 -0.10
C SER A 402 1.41 14.69 0.01
N PHE A 403 0.59 15.17 -0.94
CA PHE A 403 -0.05 16.50 -0.90
C PHE A 403 -1.53 16.44 -0.46
N ALA A 404 -1.98 15.30 0.05
CA ALA A 404 -3.26 15.13 0.75
C ALA A 404 -3.16 15.58 2.22
#